data_AF-A0A834IR56-F1
#
_entry.id   AF-A0A834IR56-F1
#
_cell.length_a   1.000
_cell.length_b   1.000
_cell.length_c   1.000
_cell.angle_alpha   90.00
_cell.angle_beta   90.00
_cell.angle_gamma   90.00
#
_symmetry.space_group_name_H-M   'P 1'
#
loop_
_entity.id
_entity.type
_entity.pdbx_description
1 polymer ?
#
loop_
_entity_poly.entity_id
_entity_poly.type
_entity_poly.pdbx_seq_one_letter_code
_entity_poly.pdbx_strand_id
1 'polypeptide(L)'
;MPAEEYSPLQQLLLEPGLESVKTLAELCHADRAPLATALLRVFRAEGRETELLRELNTAEIGRETETSTLFRAASLATTLMDLYMKAECGGFLQAAVLETVLRLLESKQSAELNPAKMDSLDDACNNAEFLLQILDQVALSIFTSPEACPRPVRYICGCLQKAAVAKWPDERHVRTRVVSGFVFLRLLCPALLNPRQFGLVSEQPSPSATRSLVMVAKCLQNLANLVEFGGKEPYMEVVNPFILKNKERMVVFLDQLSAVGDPGEPRILTKPDTAKELATLHHICVAHLKELQTVAKINQSIKTLVTVTEMLAKHKQKYLEMIRDGIYK
;
A
#
# COMPACT_ATOMS: atom_id res chain seq x y z
N MET A 1 -11.25 -27.97 -9.59
CA MET A 1 -10.10 -28.57 -10.27
C MET A 1 -8.91 -28.48 -9.32
N PRO A 2 -8.06 -29.53 -9.24
CA PRO A 2 -6.80 -29.51 -8.49
C PRO A 2 -5.88 -28.36 -8.89
N ALA A 3 -4.86 -28.06 -8.07
CA ALA A 3 -3.92 -26.95 -8.30
C ALA A 3 -3.15 -27.14 -9.63
N GLU A 4 -2.79 -28.38 -9.93
CA GLU A 4 -1.96 -28.79 -11.06
C GLU A 4 -2.61 -28.42 -12.40
N GLU A 5 -3.94 -28.43 -12.48
CA GLU A 5 -4.69 -28.03 -13.67
C GLU A 5 -4.45 -26.55 -14.02
N TYR A 6 -4.15 -25.70 -13.03
CA TYR A 6 -3.88 -24.28 -13.25
C TYR A 6 -2.41 -23.96 -13.52
N SER A 7 -1.52 -24.96 -13.56
CA SER A 7 -0.08 -24.76 -13.80
C SER A 7 0.23 -23.90 -15.04
N PRO A 8 -0.45 -24.08 -16.19
CA PRO A 8 -0.20 -23.24 -17.36
C PRO A 8 -0.52 -21.76 -17.12
N LEU A 9 -1.60 -21.46 -16.39
CA LEU A 9 -1.94 -20.08 -16.02
C LEU A 9 -0.92 -19.51 -15.04
N GLN A 10 -0.52 -20.30 -14.03
CA GLN A 10 0.49 -19.87 -13.07
C GLN A 10 1.82 -19.53 -13.76
N GLN A 11 2.29 -20.39 -14.67
CA GLN A 11 3.52 -20.15 -15.43
C GLN A 11 3.47 -18.84 -16.22
N LEU A 12 2.37 -18.58 -16.93
CA LEU A 12 2.17 -17.33 -17.69
C LEU A 12 2.16 -16.08 -16.81
N LEU A 13 1.55 -16.15 -15.62
CA LEU A 13 1.53 -15.02 -14.68
C LEU A 13 2.92 -14.73 -14.10
N LEU A 14 3.77 -15.75 -14.03
CA LEU A 14 5.12 -15.72 -13.48
C LEU A 14 6.20 -15.44 -14.54
N GLU A 15 5.85 -15.25 -15.81
CA GLU A 15 6.82 -14.94 -16.86
C GLU A 15 7.58 -13.63 -16.59
N PRO A 16 8.87 -13.53 -16.96
CA PRO A 16 9.65 -12.32 -16.78
C PRO A 16 8.95 -11.08 -17.35
N GLY A 17 8.99 -9.97 -16.60
CA GLY A 17 8.34 -8.73 -16.99
C GLY A 17 6.84 -8.66 -16.69
N LEU A 18 6.22 -9.76 -16.26
CA LEU A 18 4.84 -9.82 -15.74
C LEU A 18 3.79 -9.21 -16.68
N GLU A 19 3.93 -9.40 -17.99
CA GLU A 19 3.11 -8.75 -19.01
C GLU A 19 1.61 -9.11 -18.88
N SER A 20 1.33 -10.38 -18.60
CA SER A 20 -0.03 -10.86 -18.27
C SER A 20 -0.62 -10.11 -17.07
N VAL A 21 0.17 -9.92 -16.01
CA VAL A 21 -0.27 -9.24 -14.79
C VAL A 21 -0.46 -7.74 -15.04
N LYS A 22 0.45 -7.10 -15.77
CA LYS A 22 0.35 -5.68 -16.16
C LYS A 22 -0.91 -5.43 -16.99
N THR A 23 -1.23 -6.32 -17.93
CA THR A 23 -2.47 -6.26 -18.71
C THR A 23 -3.71 -6.42 -17.83
N LEU A 24 -3.73 -7.40 -16.92
CA LEU A 24 -4.85 -7.58 -15.99
C LEU A 24 -5.03 -6.36 -15.06
N ALA A 25 -3.94 -5.69 -14.68
CA ALA A 25 -3.99 -4.45 -13.88
C ALA A 25 -4.75 -3.31 -14.59
N GLU A 26 -4.64 -3.24 -15.92
CA GLU A 26 -5.28 -2.23 -16.75
C GLU A 26 -6.75 -2.54 -17.04
N LEU A 27 -7.13 -3.82 -17.14
CA LEU A 27 -8.49 -4.20 -17.52
C LEU A 27 -9.41 -4.44 -16.31
N CYS A 28 -8.89 -5.07 -15.26
CA CYS A 28 -9.72 -5.63 -14.19
C CYS A 28 -9.99 -4.61 -13.06
N HIS A 29 -10.48 -3.42 -13.40
CA HIS A 29 -10.73 -2.37 -12.42
C HIS A 29 -11.83 -2.72 -11.41
N ALA A 30 -12.88 -3.44 -11.84
CA ALA A 30 -13.99 -3.89 -10.99
C ALA A 30 -13.57 -5.00 -10.01
N ASP A 31 -12.68 -5.90 -10.45
CA ASP A 31 -12.19 -7.06 -9.69
C ASP A 31 -10.83 -6.81 -9.02
N ARG A 32 -10.44 -5.54 -8.83
CA ARG A 32 -9.11 -5.17 -8.35
C ARG A 32 -8.75 -5.78 -6.99
N ALA A 33 -9.67 -5.77 -6.03
CA ALA A 33 -9.44 -6.31 -4.69
C ALA A 33 -9.21 -7.84 -4.69
N PRO A 34 -10.10 -8.67 -5.30
CA PRO A 34 -9.83 -10.10 -5.42
C PRO A 34 -8.61 -10.41 -6.29
N LEU A 35 -8.36 -9.65 -7.36
CA LEU A 35 -7.15 -9.77 -8.19
C LEU A 35 -5.87 -9.55 -7.37
N ALA A 36 -5.80 -8.44 -6.63
CA ALA A 36 -4.64 -8.12 -5.79
C ALA A 36 -4.38 -9.21 -4.73
N THR A 37 -5.44 -9.67 -4.08
CA THR A 37 -5.35 -10.69 -3.02
C THR A 37 -4.83 -12.02 -3.59
N ALA A 38 -5.37 -12.45 -4.74
CA ALA A 38 -4.98 -13.71 -5.37
C ALA A 38 -3.54 -13.64 -5.92
N LEU A 39 -3.18 -12.56 -6.62
CA LEU A 39 -1.81 -12.36 -7.12
C LEU A 39 -0.79 -12.34 -5.99
N LEU A 40 -1.04 -11.57 -4.91
CA LEU A 40 -0.09 -11.47 -3.81
C LEU A 40 0.17 -12.84 -3.17
N ARG A 41 -0.87 -13.66 -2.99
CA ARG A 41 -0.75 -15.01 -2.44
C ARG A 41 -0.01 -15.98 -3.36
N VAL A 42 -0.30 -15.96 -4.66
CA VAL A 42 0.42 -16.78 -5.66
C VAL A 42 1.89 -16.41 -5.72
N PHE A 43 2.22 -15.12 -5.78
CA PHE A 43 3.61 -14.67 -5.82
C PHE A 43 4.35 -14.90 -4.50
N ARG A 44 3.65 -14.83 -3.36
CA ARG A 44 4.20 -15.20 -2.05
C ARG A 44 4.56 -16.68 -1.97
N ALA A 45 3.71 -17.56 -2.49
CA ALA A 45 3.98 -19.00 -2.55
C ALA A 45 5.25 -19.35 -3.35
N GLU A 46 5.61 -18.48 -4.30
CA GLU A 46 6.82 -18.59 -5.11
C GLU A 46 7.99 -17.72 -4.63
N GLY A 47 7.83 -16.98 -3.52
CA GLY A 47 8.86 -16.07 -3.00
C GLY A 47 9.18 -14.87 -3.89
N ARG A 48 8.24 -14.48 -4.77
CA ARG A 48 8.41 -13.42 -5.80
C ARG A 48 7.54 -12.19 -5.57
N GLU A 49 6.96 -12.02 -4.38
CA GLU A 49 6.10 -10.88 -4.03
C GLU A 49 6.78 -9.52 -4.20
N THR A 50 8.08 -9.42 -3.89
CA THR A 50 8.85 -8.18 -4.11
C THR A 50 8.99 -7.86 -5.60
N GLU A 51 9.15 -8.86 -6.47
CA GLU A 51 9.20 -8.67 -7.91
C GLU A 51 7.85 -8.15 -8.43
N LEU A 52 6.74 -8.77 -8.02
CA LEU A 52 5.38 -8.33 -8.36
C LEU A 52 5.17 -6.84 -8.04
N LEU A 53 5.48 -6.45 -6.80
CA LEU A 53 5.31 -5.07 -6.33
C LEU A 53 6.22 -4.11 -7.09
N ARG A 54 7.49 -4.47 -7.30
CA ARG A 54 8.46 -3.65 -8.04
C ARG A 54 8.01 -3.40 -9.48
N GLU A 55 7.63 -4.46 -10.20
CA GLU A 55 7.25 -4.40 -11.61
C GLU A 55 5.98 -3.57 -11.82
N LEU A 56 4.94 -3.78 -10.99
CA LEU A 56 3.70 -3.02 -11.10
C LEU A 56 3.86 -1.56 -10.69
N ASN A 57 4.62 -1.28 -9.64
CA ASN A 57 4.93 0.09 -9.25
C ASN A 57 5.74 0.82 -10.33
N THR A 58 6.71 0.14 -10.95
CA THR A 58 7.51 0.72 -12.05
C THR A 58 6.65 0.99 -13.28
N ALA A 59 5.75 0.06 -13.63
CA ALA A 59 4.80 0.26 -14.73
C ALA A 59 3.84 1.44 -14.46
N GLU A 60 3.35 1.58 -13.22
CA GLU A 60 2.49 2.70 -12.84
C GLU A 60 3.23 4.05 -12.95
N ILE A 61 4.45 4.14 -12.43
CA ILE A 61 5.32 5.30 -12.60
C ILE A 61 5.51 5.56 -14.10
N GLY A 62 5.78 4.54 -14.90
CA GLY A 62 5.94 4.62 -16.35
C GLY A 62 4.74 5.20 -17.09
N ARG A 63 3.51 4.98 -16.60
CA ARG A 63 2.27 5.50 -17.19
C ARG A 63 1.87 6.90 -16.71
N GLU A 64 2.23 7.27 -15.47
CA GLU A 64 1.82 8.55 -14.89
C GLU A 64 2.42 9.75 -15.63
N THR A 65 1.66 10.82 -15.86
CA THR A 65 2.15 12.00 -16.58
C THR A 65 2.59 13.10 -15.62
N GLU A 66 1.92 13.20 -14.47
CA GLU A 66 2.08 14.31 -13.54
C GLU A 66 2.60 13.83 -12.18
N THR A 67 3.64 14.49 -11.65
CA THR A 67 4.18 14.16 -10.31
C THR A 67 3.22 14.47 -9.18
N SER A 68 2.20 15.28 -9.44
CA SER A 68 1.19 15.70 -8.46
C SER A 68 0.10 14.65 -8.24
N THR A 69 -0.12 13.74 -9.21
CA THR A 69 -1.13 12.67 -9.18
C THR A 69 -0.56 11.29 -8.88
N LEU A 70 0.77 11.15 -8.93
CA LEU A 70 1.50 9.90 -8.70
C LEU A 70 1.00 9.12 -7.47
N PHE A 71 0.46 7.92 -7.71
CA PHE A 71 -0.10 7.00 -6.71
C PHE A 71 -1.21 7.59 -5.82
N ARG A 72 -1.91 8.65 -6.25
CA ARG A 72 -3.07 9.18 -5.51
C ARG A 72 -4.35 8.41 -5.78
N ALA A 73 -4.55 7.97 -7.03
CA ALA A 73 -5.66 7.11 -7.39
C ALA A 73 -5.46 5.68 -6.87
N ALA A 74 -6.56 4.96 -6.67
CA ALA A 74 -6.49 3.54 -6.35
C ALA A 74 -6.28 2.74 -7.64
N SER A 75 -5.17 2.02 -7.70
CA SER A 75 -4.80 1.07 -8.76
C SER A 75 -4.37 -0.27 -8.20
N LEU A 76 -4.20 -1.28 -9.06
CA LEU A 76 -3.73 -2.60 -8.61
C LEU A 76 -2.40 -2.51 -7.86
N ALA A 77 -1.47 -1.67 -8.34
CA ALA A 77 -0.18 -1.42 -7.71
C ALA A 77 -0.36 -0.88 -6.28
N THR A 78 -1.20 0.15 -6.10
CA THR A 78 -1.46 0.69 -4.75
C THR A 78 -2.16 -0.30 -3.84
N THR A 79 -3.13 -1.07 -4.35
CA THR A 79 -3.85 -2.08 -3.55
C THR A 79 -2.93 -3.20 -3.10
N LEU A 80 -2.02 -3.67 -3.96
CA LEU A 80 -1.02 -4.66 -3.60
C LEU A 80 -0.05 -4.13 -2.54
N MET A 81 0.41 -2.88 -2.68
CA MET A 81 1.23 -2.22 -1.67
C MET A 81 0.51 -2.08 -0.33
N ASP A 82 -0.76 -1.68 -0.33
CA ASP A 82 -1.59 -1.55 0.89
C ASP A 82 -1.71 -2.90 1.60
N LEU A 83 -2.03 -3.98 0.86
CA LEU A 83 -2.12 -5.34 1.40
C LEU A 83 -0.78 -5.84 1.95
N TYR A 84 0.30 -5.63 1.20
CA TYR A 84 1.63 -6.10 1.56
C TYR A 84 2.17 -5.36 2.79
N MET A 85 2.14 -4.03 2.80
CA MET A 85 2.61 -3.25 3.95
C MET A 85 1.77 -3.53 5.20
N LYS A 86 0.45 -3.70 5.07
CA LYS A 86 -0.39 -4.07 6.21
C LYS A 86 0.00 -5.42 6.81
N ALA A 87 0.40 -6.38 5.99
CA ALA A 87 0.84 -7.70 6.46
C ALA A 87 2.23 -7.68 7.09
N GLU A 88 3.18 -6.95 6.49
CA GLU A 88 4.60 -7.04 6.86
C GLU A 88 5.06 -5.95 7.85
N CYS A 89 4.45 -4.77 7.86
CA CYS A 89 4.94 -3.62 8.62
C CYS A 89 4.44 -3.54 10.07
N GLY A 90 3.89 -4.62 10.64
CA GLY A 90 3.38 -4.63 12.01
C GLY A 90 4.42 -4.16 13.04
N GLY A 91 5.65 -4.68 12.96
CA GLY A 91 6.75 -4.25 13.84
C GLY A 91 7.16 -2.80 13.65
N PHE A 92 7.14 -2.29 12.42
CA PHE A 92 7.41 -0.88 12.11
C PHE A 92 6.34 0.04 12.69
N LEU A 93 5.06 -0.31 12.53
CA LEU A 93 3.95 0.46 13.11
C LEU A 93 4.03 0.49 14.63
N GLN A 94 4.36 -0.63 15.26
CA GLN A 94 4.55 -0.68 16.71
C GLN A 94 5.68 0.25 17.17
N ALA A 95 6.85 0.16 16.53
CA ALA A 95 7.98 1.02 16.85
C ALA A 95 7.67 2.51 16.62
N ALA A 96 7.00 2.84 15.52
CA ALA A 96 6.85 4.23 15.07
C ALA A 96 5.68 4.99 15.74
N VAL A 97 4.56 4.32 16.07
CA VAL A 97 3.33 5.03 16.47
C VAL A 97 2.58 4.43 17.66
N LEU A 98 2.91 3.23 18.15
CA LEU A 98 2.12 2.59 19.22
C LEU A 98 2.06 3.42 20.49
N GLU A 99 3.21 3.91 20.98
CA GLU A 99 3.27 4.73 22.19
C GLU A 99 2.39 5.98 22.07
N THR A 100 2.44 6.66 20.92
CA THR A 100 1.60 7.81 20.61
C THR A 100 0.11 7.46 20.65
N VAL A 101 -0.27 6.33 20.06
CA VAL A 101 -1.66 5.86 20.08
C VAL A 101 -2.11 5.62 21.51
N LEU A 102 -1.36 4.85 22.30
CA LEU A 102 -1.71 4.55 23.70
C LEU A 102 -1.82 5.83 24.53
N ARG A 103 -0.87 6.76 24.38
CA ARG A 103 -0.89 8.05 25.08
C ARG A 103 -2.14 8.88 24.75
N LEU A 104 -2.56 8.90 23.49
CA LEU A 104 -3.78 9.63 23.08
C LEU A 104 -5.07 8.96 23.54
N LEU A 105 -5.07 7.63 23.70
CA LEU A 105 -6.20 6.88 24.22
C LEU A 105 -6.45 7.13 25.72
N GLU A 106 -5.37 7.34 26.48
CA GLU A 106 -5.42 7.58 27.92
C GLU A 106 -5.52 9.07 28.30
N SER A 107 -5.20 9.97 27.36
CA SER A 107 -5.20 11.42 27.61
C SER A 107 -6.60 11.98 27.83
N LYS A 108 -6.72 12.87 28.82
CA LYS A 108 -7.89 13.74 29.01
C LYS A 108 -7.77 15.06 28.24
N GLN A 109 -6.56 15.48 27.90
CA GLN A 109 -6.31 16.70 27.13
C GLN A 109 -6.63 16.45 25.65
N SER A 110 -7.43 17.33 25.06
CA SER A 110 -7.77 17.28 23.64
C SER A 110 -6.62 17.83 22.78
N ALA A 111 -6.50 17.31 21.55
CA ALA A 111 -5.64 17.89 20.52
C ALA A 111 -6.44 18.63 19.42
N GLU A 112 -7.74 18.86 19.63
CA GLU A 112 -8.62 19.55 18.69
C GLU A 112 -8.33 21.05 18.67
N LEU A 113 -8.11 21.60 17.46
CA LEU A 113 -7.84 23.02 17.24
C LEU A 113 -8.93 23.69 16.41
N ASN A 114 -9.86 22.94 15.81
CA ASN A 114 -10.95 23.53 15.07
C ASN A 114 -11.95 24.19 16.04
N PRO A 115 -12.12 25.52 16.00
CA PRO A 115 -13.01 26.23 16.91
C PRO A 115 -14.45 25.71 16.91
N ALA A 116 -14.92 25.16 15.79
CA ALA A 116 -16.28 24.62 15.66
C ALA A 116 -16.45 23.23 16.29
N LYS A 117 -15.38 22.56 16.71
CA LYS A 117 -15.37 21.21 17.29
C LYS A 117 -14.85 21.18 18.73
N MET A 118 -14.35 22.31 19.23
CA MET A 118 -13.87 22.46 20.59
C MET A 118 -15.04 22.65 21.56
N ASP A 119 -14.89 22.10 22.77
CA ASP A 119 -15.86 22.30 23.84
C ASP A 119 -15.76 23.71 24.45
N SER A 120 -14.53 24.25 24.53
CA SER A 120 -14.24 25.63 24.94
C SER A 120 -13.11 26.22 24.10
N LEU A 121 -13.25 27.49 23.70
CA LEU A 121 -12.20 28.21 22.98
C LEU A 121 -11.02 28.60 23.88
N ASP A 122 -11.25 28.68 25.20
CA ASP A 122 -10.19 29.00 26.17
C ASP A 122 -9.12 27.89 26.24
N ASP A 123 -9.48 26.66 25.84
CA ASP A 123 -8.57 25.52 25.80
C ASP A 123 -7.65 25.51 24.56
N ALA A 124 -7.80 26.45 23.63
CA ALA A 124 -7.05 26.45 22.37
C ALA A 124 -5.54 26.43 22.58
N CYS A 125 -5.03 27.19 23.56
CA CYS A 125 -3.61 27.23 23.89
C CYS A 125 -3.13 25.88 24.43
N ASN A 126 -3.86 25.31 25.40
CA ASN A 126 -3.53 24.01 26.01
C ASN A 126 -3.60 22.86 24.99
N ASN A 127 -4.61 22.87 24.10
CA ASN A 127 -4.73 21.88 23.03
C ASN A 127 -3.59 21.98 22.03
N ALA A 128 -3.15 23.20 21.68
CA ALA A 128 -2.04 23.41 20.75
C ALA A 128 -0.72 22.95 21.36
N GLU A 129 -0.44 23.30 22.62
CA GLU A 129 0.74 22.83 23.33
C GLU A 129 0.78 21.30 23.43
N PHE A 130 -0.35 20.68 23.79
CA PHE A 130 -0.45 19.23 23.86
C PHE A 130 -0.24 18.56 22.50
N LEU A 131 -0.88 19.06 21.44
CA LEU A 131 -0.70 18.55 20.08
C LEU A 131 0.76 18.67 19.65
N LEU A 132 1.41 19.82 19.86
CA LEU A 132 2.82 20.02 19.49
C LEU A 132 3.76 19.07 20.24
N GLN A 133 3.52 18.81 21.53
CA GLN A 133 4.28 17.82 22.30
C GLN A 133 4.13 16.41 21.73
N ILE A 134 2.90 16.01 21.38
CA ILE A 134 2.63 14.71 20.76
C ILE A 134 3.32 14.62 19.39
N LEU A 135 3.28 15.69 18.60
CA LEU A 135 3.91 15.76 17.28
C LEU A 135 5.42 15.64 17.34
N ASP A 136 6.09 16.35 18.26
CA ASP A 136 7.54 16.24 18.43
C ASP A 136 7.95 14.80 18.84
N GLN A 137 7.18 14.15 19.71
CA GLN A 137 7.43 12.76 20.12
C GLN A 137 7.23 11.75 18.99
N VAL A 138 6.09 11.79 18.31
CA VAL A 138 5.81 10.82 17.24
C VAL A 138 6.75 11.02 16.05
N ALA A 139 7.11 12.26 15.73
CA ALA A 139 8.10 12.53 14.67
C ALA A 139 9.47 11.95 15.04
N LEU A 140 9.92 12.13 16.30
CA LEU A 140 11.15 11.51 16.77
C LEU A 140 11.09 9.98 16.64
N SER A 141 10.02 9.36 17.15
CA SER A 141 9.83 7.90 17.11
C SER A 141 9.86 7.34 15.68
N ILE A 142 9.15 7.98 14.74
CA ILE A 142 9.18 7.61 13.32
C ILE A 142 10.60 7.72 12.76
N PHE A 143 11.28 8.85 12.98
CA PHE A 143 12.61 9.10 12.43
C PHE A 143 13.70 8.20 13.02
N THR A 144 13.50 7.62 14.20
CA THR A 144 14.42 6.65 14.82
C THR A 144 14.07 5.19 14.53
N SER A 145 12.98 4.91 13.81
CA SER A 145 12.50 3.55 13.56
C SER A 145 12.68 2.99 12.12
N PRO A 146 13.56 3.49 11.23
CA PRO A 146 13.65 2.94 9.87
C PRO A 146 14.08 1.46 9.85
N GLU A 147 14.88 1.02 10.82
CA GLU A 147 15.33 -0.37 10.92
C GLU A 147 14.22 -1.35 11.35
N ALA A 148 13.13 -0.87 11.94
CA ALA A 148 11.96 -1.69 12.22
C ALA A 148 11.12 -1.97 10.96
N CYS A 149 11.33 -1.20 9.86
CA CYS A 149 10.69 -1.45 8.58
C CYS A 149 11.29 -2.68 7.90
N PRO A 150 10.46 -3.65 7.46
CA PRO A 150 10.96 -4.85 6.81
C PRO A 150 11.86 -4.55 5.61
N ARG A 151 13.00 -5.24 5.53
CA ARG A 151 13.97 -5.10 4.44
C ARG A 151 13.34 -5.15 3.03
N PRO A 152 12.39 -6.07 2.71
CA PRO A 152 11.73 -6.07 1.41
C PRO A 152 10.96 -4.77 1.10
N VAL A 153 10.27 -4.20 2.09
CA VAL A 153 9.51 -2.94 1.94
C VAL A 153 10.46 -1.77 1.70
N ARG A 154 11.57 -1.71 2.46
CA ARG A 154 12.63 -0.71 2.28
C ARG A 154 13.27 -0.79 0.89
N TYR A 155 13.55 -2.01 0.40
CA TYR A 155 14.03 -2.24 -0.96
C TYR A 155 13.05 -1.76 -2.03
N ILE A 156 11.74 -2.06 -1.87
CA ILE A 156 10.71 -1.57 -2.80
C ILE A 156 10.65 -0.04 -2.79
N CYS A 157 10.79 0.62 -1.64
CA CYS A 157 10.90 2.07 -1.54
C CYS A 157 12.11 2.60 -2.31
N GLY A 158 13.28 1.95 -2.19
CA GLY A 158 14.47 2.27 -3.01
C GLY A 158 14.22 2.12 -4.51
N CYS A 159 13.51 1.09 -4.95
CA CYS A 159 13.10 0.93 -6.35
C CYS A 159 12.16 2.05 -6.82
N LEU A 160 11.19 2.44 -6.00
CA LEU A 160 10.28 3.55 -6.27
C LEU A 160 11.06 4.86 -6.46
N GLN A 161 12.02 5.16 -5.58
CA GLN A 161 12.88 6.34 -5.71
C GLN A 161 13.63 6.34 -7.04
N LYS A 162 14.29 5.23 -7.38
CA LYS A 162 15.06 5.10 -8.64
C LYS A 162 14.17 5.29 -9.86
N ALA A 163 13.01 4.63 -9.90
CA ALA A 163 12.07 4.73 -11.02
C ALA A 163 11.50 6.15 -11.17
N ALA A 164 11.13 6.80 -10.07
CA ALA A 164 10.60 8.16 -10.09
C ALA A 164 11.66 9.19 -10.54
N VAL A 165 12.89 9.09 -10.04
CA VAL A 165 14.00 9.98 -10.45
C VAL A 165 14.38 9.77 -11.91
N ALA A 166 14.39 8.52 -12.38
CA ALA A 166 14.66 8.24 -13.79
C ALA A 166 13.61 8.86 -14.72
N LYS A 167 12.36 8.95 -14.27
CA LYS A 167 11.27 9.53 -15.06
C LYS A 167 11.21 11.06 -14.97
N TRP A 168 11.42 11.62 -13.79
CA TRP A 168 11.35 13.07 -13.54
C TRP A 168 12.66 13.55 -12.89
N PRO A 169 13.77 13.62 -13.64
CA PRO A 169 15.09 13.97 -13.09
C PRO A 169 15.16 15.40 -12.55
N ASP A 170 14.36 16.32 -13.10
CA ASP A 170 14.35 17.74 -12.73
C ASP A 170 13.48 18.02 -11.48
N GLU A 171 12.69 17.04 -11.03
CA GLU A 171 11.78 17.19 -9.90
C GLU A 171 12.46 16.84 -8.58
N ARG A 172 13.06 17.86 -7.93
CA ARG A 172 13.86 17.74 -6.71
C ARG A 172 13.27 16.81 -5.63
N HIS A 173 11.96 16.86 -5.42
CA HIS A 173 11.28 16.14 -4.34
C HIS A 173 10.52 14.90 -4.80
N VAL A 174 10.62 14.49 -6.08
CA VAL A 174 9.86 13.34 -6.58
C VAL A 174 10.25 12.05 -5.87
N ARG A 175 11.55 11.89 -5.56
CA ARG A 175 12.08 10.70 -4.87
C ARG A 175 11.53 10.54 -3.45
N THR A 176 11.33 11.64 -2.73
CA THR A 176 10.77 11.60 -1.38
C THR A 176 9.25 11.51 -1.43
N ARG A 177 8.61 12.22 -2.37
CA ARG A 177 7.15 12.21 -2.54
C ARG A 177 6.61 10.81 -2.85
N VAL A 178 7.27 10.06 -3.75
CA VAL A 178 6.82 8.71 -4.12
C VAL A 178 6.83 7.74 -2.94
N VAL A 179 7.84 7.82 -2.07
CA VAL A 179 7.93 6.97 -0.86
C VAL A 179 6.96 7.45 0.21
N SER A 180 6.87 8.76 0.42
CA SER A 180 5.93 9.40 1.35
C SER A 180 4.47 9.00 1.06
N GLY A 181 4.11 8.91 -0.23
CA GLY A 181 2.79 8.46 -0.68
C GLY A 181 2.41 7.04 -0.26
N PHE A 182 3.38 6.17 0.06
CA PHE A 182 3.12 4.85 0.62
C PHE A 182 3.27 4.84 2.14
N VAL A 183 4.41 5.31 2.64
CA VAL A 183 4.78 5.19 4.06
C VAL A 183 3.87 6.02 4.97
N PHE A 184 3.54 7.25 4.57
CA PHE A 184 2.68 8.13 5.36
C PHE A 184 1.23 7.99 4.95
N LEU A 185 0.92 8.30 3.69
CA LEU A 185 -0.45 8.38 3.20
C LEU A 185 -1.19 7.03 3.25
N ARG A 186 -0.49 5.90 3.06
CA ARG A 186 -1.12 4.57 2.94
C ARG A 186 -0.84 3.63 4.12
N LEU A 187 0.11 3.95 4.97
CA LEU A 187 0.50 3.10 6.11
C LEU A 187 0.36 3.84 7.46
N LEU A 188 1.24 4.79 7.77
CA LEU A 188 1.27 5.43 9.10
C LEU A 188 0.01 6.25 9.41
N CYS A 189 -0.43 7.11 8.49
CA CYS A 189 -1.63 7.94 8.71
C CYS A 189 -2.90 7.06 8.79
N PRO A 190 -3.14 6.08 7.89
CA PRO A 190 -4.25 5.14 8.07
C PRO A 190 -4.19 4.32 9.36
N ALA A 191 -2.99 3.95 9.84
CA ALA A 191 -2.82 3.25 11.12
C ALA A 191 -3.19 4.14 12.31
N LEU A 192 -2.90 5.43 12.28
CA LEU A 192 -3.35 6.38 13.29
C LEU A 192 -4.88 6.60 13.24
N LEU A 193 -5.45 6.66 12.04
CA LEU A 193 -6.90 6.86 11.85
C LEU A 193 -7.72 5.62 12.23
N ASN A 194 -7.17 4.42 12.06
CA ASN A 194 -7.86 3.15 12.29
C ASN A 194 -6.95 2.14 13.04
N PRO A 195 -6.49 2.45 14.28
CA PRO A 195 -5.45 1.69 14.95
C PRO A 195 -5.83 0.22 15.21
N ARG A 196 -7.12 -0.05 15.44
CA ARG A 196 -7.63 -1.43 15.57
C ARG A 196 -7.47 -2.24 14.28
N GLN A 197 -7.71 -1.65 13.11
CA GLN A 197 -7.59 -2.36 11.83
C GLN A 197 -6.14 -2.68 11.46
N PHE A 198 -5.19 -1.98 12.06
CA PHE A 198 -3.75 -2.18 11.92
C PHE A 198 -3.14 -2.97 13.10
N GLY A 199 -3.96 -3.47 14.03
CA GLY A 199 -3.50 -4.30 15.14
C GLY A 199 -2.71 -3.56 16.22
N LEU A 200 -2.81 -2.22 16.27
CA LEU A 200 -2.16 -1.42 17.31
C LEU A 200 -2.91 -1.46 18.64
N VAL A 201 -4.23 -1.65 18.60
CA VAL A 201 -5.11 -1.72 19.77
C VAL A 201 -6.17 -2.80 19.57
N SER A 202 -6.69 -3.34 20.68
CA SER A 202 -7.75 -4.35 20.67
C SER A 202 -9.15 -3.75 20.46
N GLU A 203 -9.39 -2.58 21.05
CA GLU A 203 -10.70 -1.91 21.07
C GLU A 203 -10.74 -0.65 20.22
N GLN A 204 -11.94 -0.19 19.87
CA GLN A 204 -12.10 1.05 19.11
C GLN A 204 -11.83 2.25 20.02
N PRO A 205 -10.99 3.22 19.60
CA PRO A 205 -10.75 4.43 20.39
C PRO A 205 -12.03 5.20 20.67
N SER A 206 -12.07 5.90 21.81
CA SER A 206 -13.17 6.81 22.13
C SER A 206 -13.31 7.92 21.08
N PRO A 207 -14.47 8.58 20.96
CA PRO A 207 -14.64 9.70 20.02
C PRO A 207 -13.61 10.84 20.24
N SER A 208 -13.26 11.12 21.50
CA SER A 208 -12.26 12.15 21.84
C SER A 208 -10.85 11.73 21.39
N ALA A 209 -10.44 10.50 21.69
CA ALA A 209 -9.15 9.97 21.26
C ALA A 209 -9.06 9.91 19.72
N THR A 210 -10.15 9.52 19.05
CA THR A 210 -10.25 9.49 17.58
C THR A 210 -10.02 10.86 16.97
N ARG A 211 -10.63 11.93 17.51
CA ARG A 211 -10.38 13.31 17.04
C ARG A 211 -8.91 13.70 17.19
N SER A 212 -8.30 13.36 18.32
CA SER A 212 -6.87 13.66 18.55
C SER A 212 -5.95 12.89 17.60
N LEU A 213 -6.24 11.62 17.34
CA LEU A 213 -5.53 10.81 16.34
C LEU A 213 -5.65 11.39 14.93
N VAL A 214 -6.84 11.89 14.55
CA VAL A 214 -7.05 12.60 13.28
C VAL A 214 -6.17 13.84 13.18
N MET A 215 -6.07 14.63 14.25
CA MET A 215 -5.24 15.84 14.27
C MET A 215 -3.76 15.51 14.09
N VAL A 216 -3.25 14.48 14.78
CA VAL A 216 -1.87 14.01 14.61
C VAL A 216 -1.62 13.49 13.20
N ALA A 217 -2.49 12.61 12.68
CA ALA A 217 -2.36 12.05 11.34
C ALA A 217 -2.34 13.14 10.26
N LYS A 218 -3.15 14.19 10.42
CA LYS A 218 -3.23 15.33 9.50
C LYS A 218 -1.95 16.17 9.52
N CYS A 219 -1.41 16.47 10.70
CA CYS A 219 -0.16 17.22 10.82
C CYS A 219 1.02 16.42 10.22
N LEU A 220 1.09 15.12 10.50
CA LEU A 220 2.08 14.22 9.90
C LEU A 220 1.92 14.14 8.38
N GLN A 221 0.70 14.10 7.86
CA GLN A 221 0.45 14.09 6.42
C GLN A 221 0.93 15.39 5.75
N ASN A 222 0.72 16.55 6.38
CA ASN A 222 1.24 17.82 5.88
C ASN A 222 2.77 17.87 5.91
N LEU A 223 3.39 17.41 7.00
CA LEU A 223 4.84 17.28 7.08
C LEU A 223 5.40 16.34 6.00
N ALA A 224 4.76 15.19 5.78
CA ALA A 224 5.15 14.21 4.76
C ALA A 224 4.99 14.74 3.32
N ASN A 225 4.08 15.70 3.12
CA ASN A 225 3.90 16.44 1.87
C ASN A 225 4.82 17.67 1.76
N LEU A 226 5.56 18.00 2.82
CA LEU A 226 6.42 19.20 2.94
C LEU A 226 5.67 20.52 2.79
N VAL A 227 4.38 20.55 3.14
CA VAL A 227 3.51 21.73 3.03
C VAL A 227 3.07 22.24 4.40
N GLU A 228 3.00 23.55 4.55
CA GLU A 228 2.47 24.23 5.73
C GLU A 228 0.95 24.35 5.65
N PHE A 229 0.32 24.57 6.80
CA PHE A 229 -1.06 25.02 6.87
C PHE A 229 -1.14 26.51 6.48
N GLY A 230 -2.28 26.89 5.91
CA GLY A 230 -2.58 28.27 5.52
C GLY A 230 -4.08 28.46 5.32
N GLY A 231 -4.50 29.61 4.78
CA GLY A 231 -5.85 30.19 4.80
C GLY A 231 -7.11 29.33 4.54
N LYS A 232 -7.00 28.06 4.13
CA LYS A 232 -8.12 27.10 4.21
C LYS A 232 -8.39 26.64 5.64
N GLU A 233 -7.36 26.60 6.49
CA GLU A 233 -7.42 26.10 7.87
C GLU A 233 -6.54 26.95 8.80
N PRO A 234 -6.92 28.23 9.06
CA PRO A 234 -6.08 29.18 9.79
C PRO A 234 -5.77 28.73 11.23
N TYR A 235 -6.66 27.98 11.87
CA TYR A 235 -6.44 27.42 13.21
C TYR A 235 -5.28 26.42 13.30
N MET A 236 -4.81 25.88 12.16
CA MET A 236 -3.68 24.96 12.12
C MET A 236 -2.32 25.65 11.95
N GLU A 237 -2.28 26.97 11.70
CA GLU A 237 -1.01 27.68 11.46
C GLU A 237 -0.05 27.63 12.65
N VAL A 238 -0.58 27.46 13.87
CA VAL A 238 0.21 27.22 15.09
C VAL A 238 1.12 25.98 14.99
N VAL A 239 0.84 25.05 14.07
CA VAL A 239 1.63 23.83 13.81
C VAL A 239 2.76 24.07 12.80
N ASN A 240 2.74 25.17 12.03
CA ASN A 240 3.75 25.43 11.00
C ASN A 240 5.21 25.45 11.53
N PRO A 241 5.51 25.97 12.73
CA PRO A 241 6.86 25.87 13.30
C PRO A 241 7.36 24.42 13.43
N PHE A 242 6.48 23.48 13.81
CA PHE A 242 6.81 22.05 13.86
C PHE A 242 7.11 21.50 12.46
N ILE A 243 6.31 21.88 11.46
CA ILE A 243 6.52 21.43 10.08
C ILE A 243 7.87 21.93 9.56
N LEU A 244 8.12 23.24 9.66
CA LEU A 244 9.35 23.89 9.19
C LEU A 244 10.60 23.28 9.83
N LYS A 245 10.57 23.04 11.16
CA LYS A 245 11.66 22.38 11.91
C LYS A 245 11.97 20.96 11.40
N ASN A 246 10.98 20.25 10.85
CA ASN A 246 11.11 18.82 10.54
C ASN A 246 11.15 18.48 9.04
N LYS A 247 10.96 19.45 8.12
CA LYS A 247 10.97 19.20 6.65
C LYS A 247 12.22 18.44 6.18
N GLU A 248 13.41 18.91 6.56
CA GLU A 248 14.66 18.25 6.16
C GLU A 248 14.84 16.89 6.85
N ARG A 249 14.42 16.74 8.11
CA ARG A 249 14.45 15.45 8.82
C ARG A 249 13.56 14.41 8.13
N MET A 250 12.40 14.83 7.62
CA MET A 250 11.51 13.99 6.82
C MET A 250 12.18 13.49 5.54
N VAL A 251 12.87 14.37 4.82
CA VAL A 251 13.63 14.01 3.61
C VAL A 251 14.71 12.97 3.94
N VAL A 252 15.53 13.24 4.95
CA VAL A 252 16.59 12.32 5.41
C VAL A 252 16.03 10.96 5.82
N PHE A 253 14.92 10.94 6.56
CA PHE A 253 14.26 9.70 6.96
C PHE A 253 13.81 8.88 5.75
N LEU A 254 13.13 9.49 4.77
CA LEU A 254 12.63 8.80 3.59
C LEU A 254 13.77 8.21 2.73
N ASP A 255 14.90 8.92 2.66
CA ASP A 255 16.10 8.42 1.97
C ASP A 255 16.77 7.27 2.74
N GLN A 256 16.92 7.39 4.06
CA GLN A 256 17.47 6.32 4.90
C GLN A 256 16.59 5.05 4.88
N LEU A 257 15.27 5.22 4.92
CA LEU A 257 14.32 4.11 4.81
C LEU A 257 14.51 3.36 3.49
N SER A 258 14.79 4.08 2.41
CA SER A 258 14.92 3.56 1.03
C SER A 258 16.33 3.09 0.66
N ALA A 259 17.31 3.25 1.55
CA ALA A 259 18.72 2.94 1.30
C ALA A 259 19.04 1.43 1.44
N VAL A 260 18.29 0.58 0.74
CA VAL A 260 18.46 -0.88 0.76
C VAL A 260 18.64 -1.40 -0.68
N GLY A 261 19.74 -2.12 -0.92
CA GLY A 261 20.15 -2.59 -2.25
C GLY A 261 19.49 -3.91 -2.70
N ASP A 262 19.00 -4.72 -1.77
CA ASP A 262 18.40 -6.03 -2.01
C ASP A 262 17.22 -6.30 -1.04
N PRO A 263 16.23 -7.10 -1.45
CA PRO A 263 15.09 -7.43 -0.59
C PRO A 263 15.42 -8.41 0.55
N GLY A 264 16.62 -8.99 0.58
CA GLY A 264 16.96 -10.15 1.41
C GLY A 264 16.46 -11.47 0.80
N GLU A 265 16.63 -12.55 1.55
CA GLU A 265 16.19 -13.89 1.14
C GLU A 265 14.66 -14.04 1.22
N PRO A 266 14.02 -14.67 0.21
CA PRO A 266 12.61 -14.99 0.27
C PRO A 266 12.30 -15.89 1.47
N ARG A 267 11.32 -15.51 2.29
CA ARG A 267 10.85 -16.33 3.41
C ARG A 267 9.85 -17.39 2.91
N ILE A 268 10.35 -18.42 2.22
CA ILE A 268 9.52 -19.57 1.83
C ILE A 268 9.58 -20.62 2.95
N LEU A 269 8.62 -20.58 3.86
CA LEU A 269 8.54 -21.57 4.95
C LEU A 269 7.84 -22.86 4.51
N THR A 270 6.77 -22.73 3.73
CA THR A 270 6.00 -23.82 3.12
C THR A 270 5.37 -23.29 1.83
N LYS A 271 5.20 -24.13 0.80
CA LYS A 271 4.39 -23.77 -0.37
C LYS A 271 2.91 -23.99 0.00
N PRO A 272 2.12 -22.93 0.23
CA PRO A 272 0.69 -23.09 0.47
C PRO A 272 0.02 -23.62 -0.81
N ASP A 273 -1.08 -24.34 -0.65
CA ASP A 273 -1.97 -24.64 -1.77
C ASP A 273 -2.58 -23.33 -2.29
N THR A 274 -2.36 -23.04 -3.57
CA THR A 274 -2.84 -21.83 -4.26
C THR A 274 -3.95 -22.12 -5.27
N ALA A 275 -4.53 -23.33 -5.27
CA ALA A 275 -5.58 -23.71 -6.21
C ALA A 275 -6.77 -22.74 -6.19
N LYS A 276 -7.15 -22.24 -5.01
CA LYS A 276 -8.25 -21.29 -4.85
C LYS A 276 -7.92 -19.95 -5.49
N GLU A 277 -6.73 -19.41 -5.24
CA GLU A 277 -6.27 -18.16 -5.80
C GLU A 277 -6.12 -18.25 -7.32
N LEU A 278 -5.55 -19.34 -7.84
CA LEU A 278 -5.44 -19.59 -9.27
C LEU A 278 -6.82 -19.73 -9.93
N ALA A 279 -7.78 -20.37 -9.26
CA ALA A 279 -9.16 -20.41 -9.71
C ALA A 279 -9.82 -19.03 -9.74
N THR A 280 -9.55 -18.16 -8.75
CA THR A 280 -10.00 -16.76 -8.75
C THR A 280 -9.39 -15.99 -9.92
N LEU A 281 -8.09 -16.12 -10.16
CA LEU A 281 -7.41 -15.47 -11.29
C LEU A 281 -7.96 -15.94 -12.63
N HIS A 282 -8.18 -17.25 -12.78
CA HIS A 282 -8.84 -17.81 -13.97
C HIS A 282 -10.24 -17.23 -14.15
N HIS A 283 -11.05 -17.17 -13.09
CA HIS A 283 -12.40 -16.60 -13.14
C HIS A 283 -12.40 -15.14 -13.62
N ILE A 284 -11.47 -14.33 -13.11
CA ILE A 284 -11.30 -12.94 -13.54
C ILE A 284 -10.88 -12.86 -15.02
N CYS A 285 -9.93 -13.70 -15.45
CA CYS A 285 -9.55 -13.76 -16.87
C CYS A 285 -10.74 -14.12 -17.77
N VAL A 286 -11.60 -15.05 -17.34
CA VAL A 286 -12.84 -15.41 -18.07
C VAL A 286 -13.82 -14.24 -18.10
N ALA A 287 -14.01 -13.53 -16.99
CA ALA A 287 -14.92 -12.39 -16.92
C ALA A 287 -14.49 -11.27 -17.89
N HIS A 288 -13.19 -11.07 -18.07
CA HIS A 288 -12.61 -10.07 -18.96
C HIS A 288 -12.12 -10.62 -20.31
N LEU A 289 -12.56 -11.83 -20.71
CA LEU A 289 -12.02 -12.51 -21.89
C LEU A 289 -12.16 -11.71 -23.19
N LYS A 290 -13.28 -10.97 -23.36
CA LYS A 290 -13.51 -10.15 -24.57
C LYS A 290 -12.51 -8.98 -24.68
N GLU A 291 -12.18 -8.37 -23.55
CA GLU A 291 -11.20 -7.28 -23.47
C GLU A 291 -9.79 -7.84 -23.72
N LEU A 292 -9.46 -8.97 -23.10
CA LEU A 292 -8.20 -9.69 -23.34
C LEU A 292 -8.03 -10.08 -24.80
N GLN A 293 -9.08 -10.60 -25.46
CA GLN A 293 -9.07 -10.90 -26.90
C GLN A 293 -8.85 -9.66 -27.76
N THR A 294 -9.33 -8.49 -27.32
CA THR A 294 -9.11 -7.22 -28.02
C THR A 294 -7.65 -6.78 -27.89
N VAL A 295 -7.10 -6.83 -26.68
CA VAL A 295 -5.68 -6.54 -26.42
C VAL A 295 -4.77 -7.52 -27.17
N ALA A 296 -5.11 -8.81 -27.22
CA ALA A 296 -4.34 -9.86 -27.89
C ALA A 296 -4.21 -9.68 -29.42
N LYS A 297 -5.07 -8.85 -30.04
CA LYS A 297 -4.92 -8.46 -31.46
C LYS A 297 -3.71 -7.55 -31.67
N ILE A 298 -3.36 -6.77 -30.66
CA ILE A 298 -2.30 -5.75 -30.69
C ILE A 298 -1.04 -6.30 -30.01
N ASN A 299 -1.20 -7.01 -28.89
CA ASN A 299 -0.12 -7.56 -28.09
C ASN A 299 -0.08 -9.09 -28.19
N GLN A 300 0.91 -9.61 -28.93
CA GLN A 300 1.06 -11.05 -29.18
C GLN A 300 1.33 -11.84 -27.89
N SER A 301 1.95 -11.24 -26.87
CA SER A 301 2.23 -11.92 -25.60
C SER A 301 0.95 -12.33 -24.86
N ILE A 302 -0.15 -11.60 -25.05
CA ILE A 302 -1.44 -11.85 -24.39
C ILE A 302 -2.25 -12.95 -25.07
N LYS A 303 -1.90 -13.35 -26.31
CA LYS A 303 -2.60 -14.45 -27.00
C LYS A 303 -2.53 -15.75 -26.22
N THR A 304 -1.37 -16.06 -25.63
CA THR A 304 -1.20 -17.28 -24.85
C THR A 304 -2.08 -17.27 -23.59
N LEU A 305 -2.23 -16.11 -22.94
CA LEU A 305 -3.15 -15.93 -21.81
C LEU A 305 -4.61 -16.20 -22.21
N VAL A 306 -5.05 -15.67 -23.36
CA VAL A 306 -6.40 -15.94 -23.90
C VAL A 306 -6.59 -17.44 -24.16
N THR A 307 -5.64 -18.08 -24.84
CA THR A 307 -5.71 -19.52 -25.14
C THR A 307 -5.78 -20.37 -23.87
N VAL A 308 -4.92 -20.09 -22.88
CA VAL A 308 -4.94 -20.82 -21.60
C VAL A 308 -6.24 -20.57 -20.84
N THR A 309 -6.76 -19.34 -20.86
CA THR A 309 -8.04 -19.02 -20.21
C THR A 309 -9.21 -19.83 -20.79
N GLU A 310 -9.29 -19.93 -22.11
CA GLU A 310 -10.32 -20.71 -22.82
C GLU A 310 -10.15 -22.22 -22.61
N MET A 311 -8.91 -22.72 -22.66
CA MET A 311 -8.58 -24.11 -22.37
C MET A 311 -9.04 -24.51 -20.96
N LEU A 312 -8.70 -23.72 -19.95
CA LEU A 312 -9.10 -23.95 -18.57
C LEU A 312 -10.62 -23.86 -18.37
N ALA A 313 -11.31 -22.99 -19.12
CA ALA A 313 -12.77 -22.93 -19.10
C ALA A 313 -13.41 -24.23 -19.61
N LYS A 314 -12.87 -24.81 -20.70
CA LYS A 314 -13.31 -26.11 -21.23
C LYS A 314 -13.00 -27.25 -20.26
N HIS A 315 -11.80 -27.27 -19.69
CA HIS A 315 -11.40 -28.27 -18.68
C HIS A 315 -12.34 -28.23 -17.47
N LYS A 316 -12.65 -27.02 -16.98
CA LYS A 316 -13.59 -26.82 -15.86
C LYS A 316 -14.97 -27.38 -16.16
N GLN A 317 -15.49 -27.15 -17.37
CA GLN A 317 -16.79 -27.68 -17.77
C GLN A 317 -16.78 -29.21 -17.76
N LYS A 318 -15.77 -29.83 -18.39
CA LYS A 318 -15.60 -31.29 -18.39
C LYS A 318 -15.47 -31.87 -16.98
N TYR A 319 -14.72 -31.19 -16.11
CA TYR A 319 -14.55 -31.60 -14.72
C TYR A 319 -15.89 -31.58 -13.96
N LEU A 320 -16.72 -30.57 -14.18
CA LEU A 320 -18.06 -30.47 -13.57
C LEU A 320 -19.02 -31.54 -14.10
N GLU A 321 -18.93 -31.89 -15.39
CA GLU A 321 -19.67 -33.01 -15.99
C GLU A 321 -19.26 -34.33 -15.34
N MET A 322 -17.96 -34.58 -15.17
CA MET A 322 -17.45 -35.79 -14.53
C MET A 322 -17.85 -35.92 -13.05
N ILE A 323 -17.96 -34.81 -12.31
CA ILE A 323 -18.50 -34.81 -10.94
C ILE A 323 -19.99 -35.17 -10.96
N ARG A 324 -20.75 -34.58 -11.87
CA ARG A 324 -22.20 -34.84 -12.01
C ARG A 324 -22.45 -36.31 -12.35
N ASP A 325 -21.59 -36.90 -13.17
CA ASP A 325 -21.68 -38.29 -13.61
C ASP A 325 -21.09 -39.29 -12.58
N GLY A 326 -20.65 -38.80 -11.41
CA GLY A 326 -20.15 -39.64 -10.31
C GLY A 326 -18.76 -40.26 -10.54
N ILE A 327 -18.01 -39.75 -11.52
CA ILE A 327 -16.67 -40.24 -11.89
C ILE A 327 -15.61 -39.75 -10.89
N TYR A 328 -15.80 -38.54 -10.35
CA TYR A 328 -14.99 -38.01 -9.25
C TYR A 328 -15.85 -37.87 -7.99
N LYS A 329 -15.36 -38.40 -6.86
CA LYS A 329 -15.89 -38.13 -5.52
C LYS A 329 -15.30 -36.85 -4.97
#